data_AF-A0A0A0FUU2-F1
#
_entry.id   AF-A0A0A0FUU2-F1
#
_cell.length_a   1.000
_cell.length_b   1.000
_cell.length_c   1.000
_cell.angle_alpha   90.00
_cell.angle_beta   90.00
_cell.angle_gamma   90.00
#
_symmetry.space_group_name_H-M   'P 1'
#
loop_
_entity.id
_entity.type
_entity.pdbx_description
1 polymer ?
#
loop_
_entity_poly.entity_id
_entity_poly.type
_entity_poly.pdbx_seq_one_letter_code
_entity_poly.pdbx_strand_id
1 'polypeptide(L)'
;MSALYERSQLTQVMISSAPATAETMDKAEYLRLDCTIKEVQFTAGQKQDIDVTTLCSTEQENINGLGASSEISMSGNFYLNQAQNALRDAYDNDALYAFKVLFPSGKGFKFLAEVRQHTWSSGTNGVVAATFSLRLKGKPVSFVVPLAFGKNLDKTLTVNTGALLTMSVSANGGTPPYKYAWKKDGQPVDGQTTDTFSKPGAQSADAGKYTCVVTDSAEKAQSVTSFECTVTVSAAAG
;
A
#
# COMPACT_ATOMS: atom_id res chain seq x y z
N MET A 1 8.03 26.13 10.10
CA MET A 1 7.76 25.19 9.01
C MET A 1 8.02 23.80 9.53
N SER A 2 6.99 22.98 9.67
CA SER A 2 7.15 21.56 10.01
C SER A 2 7.79 20.83 8.84
N ALA A 3 8.72 19.90 9.12
CA ALA A 3 9.32 19.06 8.09
C ALA A 3 8.25 18.17 7.45
N LEU A 4 8.27 18.04 6.13
CA LEU A 4 7.45 17.07 5.41
C LEU A 4 8.16 15.71 5.47
N TYR A 5 7.46 14.66 5.91
CA TYR A 5 8.01 13.31 6.02
C TYR A 5 6.95 12.24 5.75
N GLU A 6 7.39 11.08 5.26
CA GLU A 6 6.57 9.88 5.11
C GLU A 6 6.78 8.96 6.31
N ARG A 7 5.73 8.29 6.81
CA ARG A 7 5.85 7.38 7.95
C ARG A 7 6.29 6.00 7.47
N SER A 8 7.25 5.38 8.14
CA SER A 8 7.71 4.02 7.80
C SER A 8 6.86 2.91 8.41
N GLN A 9 6.27 3.11 9.59
CA GLN A 9 5.48 2.09 10.26
C GLN A 9 4.24 1.71 9.44
N LEU A 10 4.00 0.41 9.23
CA LEU A 10 2.99 -0.17 8.32
C LEU A 10 3.37 -0.17 6.83
N THR A 11 4.62 0.15 6.48
CA THR A 11 5.13 -0.09 5.12
C THR A 11 5.02 -1.56 4.76
N GLN A 12 4.43 -1.84 3.61
CA GLN A 12 4.25 -3.19 3.10
C GLN A 12 5.29 -3.46 2.04
N VAL A 13 6.12 -4.46 2.29
CA VAL A 13 7.14 -4.96 1.35
C VAL A 13 6.62 -6.28 0.80
N MET A 14 6.67 -6.45 -0.51
CA MET A 14 6.09 -7.61 -1.18
C MET A 14 6.95 -8.09 -2.33
N ILE A 15 6.91 -9.40 -2.60
CA ILE A 15 7.47 -10.07 -3.77
C ILE A 15 6.36 -10.84 -4.50
N SER A 16 6.43 -10.97 -5.82
CA SER A 16 5.52 -11.84 -6.58
C SER A 16 5.70 -13.31 -6.20
N SER A 17 4.62 -14.10 -6.25
CA SER A 17 4.69 -15.55 -5.97
C SER A 17 5.43 -16.35 -7.04
N ALA A 18 5.64 -15.78 -8.23
CA ALA A 18 6.32 -16.38 -9.38
C ALA A 18 7.12 -15.33 -10.17
N PRO A 19 7.98 -15.75 -11.12
CA PRO A 19 8.68 -14.83 -12.02
C PRO A 19 7.70 -13.91 -12.77
N ALA A 20 8.13 -12.67 -13.02
CA ALA A 20 7.30 -11.62 -13.60
C ALA A 20 8.06 -10.79 -14.66
N THR A 21 7.30 -10.19 -15.56
CA THR A 21 7.78 -9.25 -16.59
C THR A 21 7.17 -7.87 -16.36
N ALA A 22 7.53 -6.89 -17.18
CA ALA A 22 6.99 -5.53 -17.07
C ALA A 22 5.47 -5.49 -17.28
N GLU A 23 4.95 -6.39 -18.12
CA GLU A 23 3.54 -6.50 -18.49
C GLU A 23 2.71 -7.25 -17.44
N THR A 24 3.32 -8.22 -16.75
CA THR A 24 2.61 -9.06 -15.77
C THR A 24 2.72 -8.53 -14.33
N MET A 25 3.69 -7.66 -14.05
CA MET A 25 3.94 -7.08 -12.72
C MET A 25 2.67 -6.54 -12.04
N ASP A 26 1.80 -5.82 -12.74
CA ASP A 26 0.62 -5.22 -12.11
C ASP A 26 -0.43 -6.23 -11.66
N LYS A 27 -0.49 -7.39 -12.31
CA LYS A 27 -1.49 -8.45 -12.08
C LYS A 27 -0.93 -9.65 -11.31
N ALA A 28 0.37 -9.63 -10.99
CA ALA A 28 0.99 -10.70 -10.22
C ALA A 28 0.33 -10.85 -8.85
N GLU A 29 0.32 -12.07 -8.34
CA GLU A 29 0.00 -12.34 -6.95
C GLU A 29 1.20 -11.98 -6.07
N TYR A 30 0.97 -11.25 -4.98
CA TYR A 30 2.02 -10.71 -4.13
C TYR A 30 2.00 -11.34 -2.74
N LEU A 31 3.17 -11.80 -2.30
CA LEU A 31 3.42 -12.35 -0.99
C LEU A 31 4.03 -11.27 -0.08
N ARG A 32 3.53 -11.19 1.16
CA ARG A 32 3.88 -10.15 2.13
C ARG A 32 5.16 -10.50 2.90
N LEU A 33 6.13 -9.58 2.88
CA LEU A 33 7.42 -9.70 3.54
C LEU A 33 7.52 -8.83 4.80
N ASP A 34 6.61 -7.87 5.01
CA ASP A 34 6.62 -6.84 6.06
C ASP A 34 6.51 -7.36 7.49
N CYS A 35 6.05 -8.59 7.72
CA CYS A 35 6.14 -9.21 9.04
C CYS A 35 7.53 -9.78 9.36
N THR A 36 8.43 -9.83 8.36
CA THR A 36 9.77 -10.40 8.52
C THR A 36 10.89 -9.41 8.17
N ILE A 37 10.67 -8.53 7.20
CA ILE A 37 11.58 -7.46 6.80
C ILE A 37 11.39 -6.27 7.71
N LYS A 38 12.50 -5.77 8.25
CA LYS A 38 12.54 -4.63 9.17
C LYS A 38 12.95 -3.35 8.47
N GLU A 39 13.76 -3.47 7.42
CA GLU A 39 14.31 -2.33 6.71
C GLU A 39 14.48 -2.65 5.22
N VAL A 40 14.22 -1.64 4.39
CA VAL A 40 14.48 -1.67 2.95
C VAL A 40 15.27 -0.42 2.61
N GLN A 41 16.42 -0.61 1.98
CA GLN A 41 17.30 0.46 1.53
C GLN A 41 17.42 0.42 0.02
N PHE A 42 17.25 1.58 -0.62
CA PHE A 42 17.42 1.74 -2.07
C PHE A 42 18.65 2.61 -2.36
N THR A 43 19.51 2.13 -3.24
CA THR A 43 20.66 2.86 -3.75
C THR A 43 20.53 2.96 -5.26
N ALA A 44 20.36 4.18 -5.77
CA ALA A 44 20.35 4.40 -7.21
C ALA A 44 21.72 4.10 -7.81
N GLY A 45 21.74 3.47 -8.98
CA GLY A 45 22.99 3.25 -9.70
C GLY A 45 23.63 4.57 -10.12
N GLN A 46 24.96 4.63 -10.03
CA GLN A 46 25.71 5.80 -10.50
C GLN A 46 25.57 5.94 -12.01
N LYS A 47 25.44 7.19 -12.48
CA LYS A 47 25.53 7.50 -13.90
C LYS A 47 27.01 7.50 -14.28
N GLN A 48 27.33 6.81 -15.37
CA GLN A 48 28.65 6.94 -15.98
C GLN A 48 28.68 8.23 -16.79
N ASP A 49 29.78 8.95 -16.75
CA ASP A 49 30.09 9.98 -17.72
C ASP A 49 30.93 9.35 -18.83
N ILE A 50 30.53 9.54 -20.08
CA ILE A 50 31.31 9.13 -21.25
C ILE A 50 32.07 10.37 -21.71
N ASP A 51 33.40 10.28 -21.65
CA ASP A 51 34.28 11.26 -22.24
C ASP A 51 34.17 11.20 -23.77
N VAL A 52 33.75 12.30 -24.38
CA VAL A 52 33.60 12.46 -25.83
C VAL A 52 34.48 13.58 -26.35
N THR A 53 35.51 13.97 -25.58
CA THR A 53 36.43 15.05 -25.93
C THR A 53 37.04 14.80 -27.30
N THR A 54 36.87 15.77 -28.20
CA THR A 54 37.41 15.70 -29.57
C THR A 54 38.80 16.34 -29.65
N LEU A 55 39.57 16.01 -30.69
CA LEU A 55 40.94 16.52 -30.88
C LEU A 55 41.02 18.04 -31.05
N CYS A 56 39.93 18.69 -31.48
CA CYS A 56 39.85 20.14 -31.58
C CYS A 56 39.34 20.81 -30.29
N SER A 57 38.89 20.02 -29.32
CA SER A 57 38.42 20.55 -28.05
C SER A 57 39.59 21.06 -27.21
N THR A 58 39.41 22.21 -26.59
CA THR A 58 40.36 22.78 -25.64
C THR A 58 40.01 22.45 -24.18
N GLU A 59 38.86 21.82 -23.94
CA GLU A 59 38.34 21.44 -22.63
C GLU A 59 37.76 20.02 -22.68
N GLN A 60 37.66 19.37 -21.53
CA GLN A 60 37.06 18.03 -21.45
C GLN A 60 35.54 18.11 -21.64
N GLU A 61 35.01 17.30 -22.55
CA GLU A 61 33.58 17.23 -22.85
C GLU A 61 33.03 15.87 -22.46
N ASN A 62 32.01 15.87 -21.60
CA ASN A 62 31.36 14.65 -21.13
C ASN A 62 29.88 14.64 -21.51
N ILE A 63 29.38 13.46 -21.90
CA ILE A 63 27.94 13.18 -22.02
C ILE A 63 27.52 12.11 -21.02
N ASN A 64 26.24 12.11 -20.65
CA ASN A 64 25.69 11.07 -19.78
C ASN A 64 25.72 9.70 -20.48
N GLY A 65 26.43 8.75 -19.88
CA GLY A 65 26.44 7.34 -20.25
C GLY A 65 25.27 6.54 -19.67
N LEU A 66 25.32 5.23 -19.86
CA LEU A 66 24.36 4.32 -19.26
C LEU A 66 24.55 4.28 -17.74
N GLY A 67 23.44 4.39 -17.00
CA GLY A 67 23.47 4.26 -15.56
C GLY A 67 23.74 2.81 -15.13
N ALA A 68 24.52 2.63 -14.07
CA ALA A 68 24.62 1.35 -13.39
C ALA A 68 23.22 0.91 -12.91
N SER A 69 23.05 -0.40 -12.71
CA SER A 69 21.82 -0.92 -12.12
C SER A 69 21.66 -0.37 -10.70
N SER A 70 20.45 0.05 -10.35
CA SER A 70 20.13 0.35 -8.96
C SER A 70 20.06 -0.94 -8.14
N GLU A 71 20.34 -0.82 -6.85
CA GLU A 71 20.32 -1.92 -5.90
C GLU A 71 19.34 -1.65 -4.77
N ILE A 72 18.77 -2.73 -4.24
CA ILE A 72 17.98 -2.70 -3.01
C ILE A 72 18.54 -3.73 -2.04
N SER A 73 18.67 -3.34 -0.79
CA SER A 73 18.96 -4.26 0.32
C SER A 73 17.74 -4.35 1.22
N MET A 74 17.31 -5.57 1.54
CA MET A 74 16.25 -5.84 2.49
C MET A 74 16.80 -6.64 3.66
N SER A 75 16.68 -6.11 4.87
CA SER A 75 17.16 -6.77 6.09
C SER A 75 16.01 -7.06 7.05
N GLY A 76 16.07 -8.22 7.71
CA GLY A 76 14.97 -8.70 8.52
C GLY A 76 15.30 -9.91 9.41
N ASN A 77 14.27 -10.50 9.99
CA ASN A 77 14.37 -11.79 10.67
C ASN A 77 14.29 -12.91 9.63
N PHE A 78 15.14 -13.92 9.76
CA PHE A 78 14.97 -15.16 9.02
C PHE A 78 13.68 -15.85 9.45
N TYR A 79 12.88 -16.27 8.49
CA TYR A 79 11.67 -17.06 8.73
C TYR A 79 11.39 -17.96 7.53
N LEU A 80 10.81 -19.14 7.78
CA LEU A 80 10.37 -20.04 6.72
C LEU A 80 8.90 -19.79 6.43
N ASN A 81 8.63 -19.04 5.37
CA ASN A 81 7.29 -18.79 4.84
C ASN A 81 7.35 -18.67 3.32
N GLN A 82 6.19 -18.66 2.67
CA GLN A 82 6.09 -18.56 1.21
C GLN A 82 6.83 -17.32 0.66
N ALA A 83 6.77 -16.18 1.36
CA ALA A 83 7.37 -14.94 0.89
C ALA A 83 8.92 -14.97 0.90
N GLN A 84 9.55 -15.44 1.99
CA GLN A 84 11.00 -15.61 2.02
C GLN A 84 11.48 -16.79 1.20
N ASN A 85 10.65 -17.83 1.02
CA ASN A 85 10.97 -18.90 0.09
C ASN A 85 10.99 -18.37 -1.34
N ALA A 86 10.04 -17.53 -1.75
CA ALA A 86 10.07 -16.88 -3.06
C ALA A 86 11.34 -16.03 -3.28
N LEU A 87 11.89 -15.38 -2.23
CA LEU A 87 13.18 -14.69 -2.32
C LEU A 87 14.36 -15.64 -2.57
N ARG A 88 14.34 -16.84 -1.97
CA ARG A 88 15.37 -17.87 -2.16
C ARG A 88 15.22 -18.54 -3.52
N ASP A 89 13.99 -18.89 -3.91
CA ASP A 89 13.69 -19.45 -5.22
C ASP A 89 14.12 -18.49 -6.34
N ALA A 90 13.86 -17.18 -6.18
CA ALA A 90 14.30 -16.14 -7.11
C ALA A 90 15.83 -16.02 -7.24
N TYR A 91 16.57 -16.36 -6.17
CA TYR A 91 18.02 -16.44 -6.21
C TYR A 91 18.47 -17.72 -6.94
N ASP A 92 17.89 -18.87 -6.59
CA ASP A 92 18.29 -20.17 -7.13
C ASP A 92 17.95 -20.33 -8.62
N ASN A 93 16.91 -19.63 -9.11
CA ASN A 93 16.45 -19.72 -10.50
C ASN A 93 16.91 -18.56 -11.40
N ASP A 94 17.65 -17.57 -10.86
CA ASP A 94 18.14 -16.39 -11.57
C ASP A 94 17.05 -15.57 -12.32
N ALA A 95 15.77 -15.76 -12.00
CA ALA A 95 14.67 -15.14 -12.73
C ALA A 95 14.28 -13.77 -12.16
N LEU A 96 13.58 -12.98 -12.98
CA LEU A 96 13.04 -11.70 -12.54
C LEU A 96 11.76 -11.89 -11.76
N TYR A 97 11.71 -11.28 -10.59
CA TYR A 97 10.51 -11.19 -9.76
C TYR A 97 10.07 -9.73 -9.65
N ALA A 98 8.77 -9.55 -9.46
CA ALA A 98 8.20 -8.24 -9.22
C ALA A 98 8.15 -7.94 -7.73
N PHE A 99 8.47 -6.71 -7.38
CA PHE A 99 8.48 -6.23 -6.00
C PHE A 99 7.59 -4.99 -5.88
N LYS A 100 6.99 -4.83 -4.71
CA LYS A 100 6.21 -3.65 -4.34
C LYS A 100 6.62 -3.19 -2.94
N VAL A 101 6.89 -1.90 -2.81
CA VAL A 101 7.00 -1.20 -1.53
C VAL A 101 5.85 -0.21 -1.46
N LEU A 102 4.90 -0.44 -0.57
CA LEU A 102 3.73 0.42 -0.36
C LEU A 102 3.85 1.09 1.01
N PHE A 103 3.92 2.42 1.01
CA PHE A 103 3.95 3.22 2.23
C PHE A 103 2.54 3.38 2.81
N PRO A 104 2.44 3.71 4.11
CA PRO A 104 1.17 3.97 4.77
C PRO A 104 0.34 5.05 4.06
N SER A 105 0.96 6.03 3.41
CA SER A 105 0.25 7.06 2.63
C SER A 105 -0.49 6.58 1.38
N GLY A 106 -0.42 5.27 1.06
CA GLY A 106 -0.97 4.70 -0.16
C GLY A 106 -0.09 4.90 -1.40
N LYS A 107 1.03 5.61 -1.25
CA LYS A 107 2.05 5.79 -2.30
C LYS A 107 3.07 4.65 -2.23
N GLY A 108 3.67 4.31 -3.35
CA GLY A 108 4.66 3.24 -3.37
C GLY A 108 5.48 3.19 -4.64
N PHE A 109 6.38 2.23 -4.66
CA PHE A 109 7.21 1.89 -5.82
C PHE A 109 7.04 0.43 -6.16
N LYS A 110 6.93 0.15 -7.47
CA LYS A 110 6.99 -1.20 -8.02
C LYS A 110 8.19 -1.31 -8.95
N PHE A 111 8.84 -2.46 -8.96
CA PHE A 111 10.04 -2.69 -9.77
C PHE A 111 10.25 -4.19 -10.02
N LEU A 112 11.03 -4.50 -11.06
CA LEU A 112 11.54 -5.84 -11.31
C LEU A 112 12.98 -5.93 -10.82
N ALA A 113 13.34 -7.04 -10.20
CA ALA A 113 14.70 -7.29 -9.76
C ALA A 113 15.06 -8.77 -9.79
N GLU A 114 16.35 -9.04 -9.91
CA GLU A 114 16.96 -10.34 -9.60
C GLU A 114 17.45 -10.29 -8.15
N VAL A 115 17.28 -11.39 -7.41
CA VAL A 115 17.96 -11.55 -6.12
C VAL A 115 19.40 -11.98 -6.39
N ARG A 116 20.37 -11.18 -5.96
CA ARG A 116 21.80 -11.40 -6.24
C ARG A 116 22.52 -12.13 -5.13
N GLN A 117 22.02 -11.98 -3.92
CA GLN A 117 22.63 -12.55 -2.73
C GLN A 117 21.59 -12.65 -1.64
N HIS A 118 21.69 -13.71 -0.84
CA HIS A 118 21.09 -13.75 0.48
C HIS A 118 22.13 -14.16 1.52
N THR A 119 22.00 -13.67 2.74
CA THR A 119 22.84 -14.09 3.87
C THR A 119 21.97 -14.29 5.10
N TRP A 120 22.45 -15.13 6.02
CA TRP A 120 21.86 -15.26 7.34
C TRP A 120 22.97 -15.24 8.39
N SER A 121 22.64 -14.76 9.59
CA SER A 121 23.53 -14.78 10.74
C SER A 121 22.73 -15.03 12.01
N SER A 122 23.32 -15.76 12.96
CA SER A 122 22.70 -16.07 14.24
C SER A 122 23.58 -15.54 15.37
N GLY A 123 22.99 -14.72 16.26
CA GLY A 123 23.66 -14.16 17.42
C GLY A 123 23.17 -14.75 18.74
N THR A 124 23.86 -14.44 19.84
CA THR A 124 23.46 -14.83 21.21
C THR A 124 22.20 -14.12 21.70
N ASN A 125 21.71 -13.13 20.96
CA ASN A 125 20.46 -12.41 21.21
C ASN A 125 19.20 -13.20 20.83
N GLY A 126 19.34 -14.47 20.38
CA GLY A 126 18.22 -15.39 20.18
C GLY A 126 17.41 -15.16 18.89
N VAL A 127 17.94 -14.39 17.93
CA VAL A 127 17.27 -14.11 16.66
C VAL A 127 18.22 -14.33 15.49
N VAL A 128 17.74 -15.05 14.46
CA VAL A 128 18.46 -15.20 13.19
C VAL A 128 18.09 -14.03 12.29
N ALA A 129 19.09 -13.27 11.85
CA ALA A 129 18.92 -12.19 10.89
C ALA A 129 19.11 -12.72 9.46
N ALA A 130 18.41 -12.12 8.50
CA ALA A 130 18.57 -12.39 7.08
C ALA A 130 18.66 -11.08 6.29
N THR A 131 19.51 -11.07 5.27
CA THR A 131 19.62 -9.95 4.33
C THR A 131 19.53 -10.47 2.90
N PHE A 132 18.79 -9.78 2.05
CA PHE A 132 18.67 -10.05 0.63
C PHE A 132 19.12 -8.82 -0.16
N SER A 133 20.03 -9.02 -1.11
CA SER A 133 20.50 -7.97 -2.02
C SER A 133 19.88 -8.19 -3.39
N LEU A 134 19.31 -7.13 -3.94
CA LEU A 134 18.54 -7.15 -5.18
C LEU A 134 19.18 -6.22 -6.18
N ARG A 135 19.17 -6.63 -7.44
CA ARG A 135 19.59 -5.80 -8.57
C ARG A 135 18.40 -5.54 -9.48
N LEU A 136 18.07 -4.27 -9.65
CA LEU A 136 16.90 -3.88 -10.42
C LEU A 136 17.13 -4.05 -11.92
N LYS A 137 16.08 -4.42 -12.63
CA LYS A 137 15.99 -4.29 -14.09
C LYS A 137 15.10 -3.10 -14.43
N GLY A 138 15.71 -2.09 -15.05
CA GLY A 138 15.05 -0.84 -15.34
C GLY A 138 14.92 0.06 -14.10
N LYS A 139 14.01 1.04 -14.19
CA LYS A 139 13.78 2.03 -13.13
C LYS A 139 12.56 1.63 -12.29
N PRO A 140 12.57 1.88 -10.97
CA PRO A 140 11.35 1.81 -10.17
C PRO A 140 10.26 2.72 -10.76
N VAL A 141 9.04 2.23 -10.76
CA VAL A 141 7.85 2.97 -11.18
C VAL A 141 7.06 3.32 -9.94
N SER A 142 6.74 4.60 -9.76
CA SER A 142 5.86 5.03 -8.68
C SER A 142 4.42 4.61 -8.97
N PHE A 143 3.68 4.29 -7.92
CA PHE A 143 2.24 4.06 -8.00
C PHE A 143 1.56 4.65 -6.76
N VAL A 144 0.26 4.91 -6.91
CA VAL A 144 -0.61 5.28 -5.80
C VAL A 144 -1.79 4.34 -5.81
N VAL A 145 -2.18 3.85 -4.64
CA VAL A 145 -3.44 3.14 -4.46
C VAL A 145 -4.51 4.21 -4.28
N PRO A 146 -5.46 4.39 -5.20
CA PRO A 146 -6.49 5.40 -5.05
C PRO A 146 -7.38 5.09 -3.84
N LEU A 147 -7.91 6.13 -3.19
CA LEU A 147 -8.88 5.97 -2.12
C LEU A 147 -10.11 5.21 -2.66
N ALA A 148 -10.49 4.13 -1.98
CA ALA A 148 -11.63 3.29 -2.30
C ALA A 148 -12.24 2.69 -1.03
N PHE A 149 -13.42 2.07 -1.18
CA PHE A 149 -14.01 1.26 -0.12
C PHE A 149 -13.57 -0.20 -0.25
N GLY A 150 -12.98 -0.75 0.81
CA GLY A 150 -12.74 -2.18 0.95
C GLY A 150 -14.01 -2.91 1.35
N LYS A 151 -14.82 -2.28 2.22
CA LYS A 151 -16.20 -2.67 2.54
C LYS A 151 -17.10 -1.46 2.32
N ASN A 152 -18.06 -1.62 1.41
CA ASN A 152 -19.07 -0.61 1.13
C ASN A 152 -20.36 -0.93 1.88
N LEU A 153 -21.32 0.01 1.90
CA LEU A 153 -22.63 -0.24 2.47
C LEU A 153 -23.46 -1.21 1.61
N ASP A 154 -24.28 -2.00 2.28
CA ASP A 154 -25.36 -2.76 1.62
C ASP A 154 -26.42 -1.80 1.07
N LYS A 155 -27.17 -2.23 0.06
CA LYS A 155 -28.20 -1.38 -0.59
C LYS A 155 -29.42 -1.13 0.31
N THR A 156 -29.69 -2.02 1.25
CA THR A 156 -30.87 -1.96 2.12
C THR A 156 -30.54 -2.55 3.48
N LEU A 157 -31.15 -1.98 4.53
CA LEU A 157 -31.06 -2.51 5.89
C LEU A 157 -32.43 -2.37 6.56
N THR A 158 -32.92 -3.44 7.18
CA THR A 158 -34.17 -3.43 7.94
C THR A 158 -33.87 -3.68 9.40
N VAL A 159 -34.36 -2.82 10.29
CA VAL A 159 -34.20 -2.97 11.74
C VAL A 159 -35.55 -2.83 12.43
N ASN A 160 -35.75 -3.53 13.54
CA ASN A 160 -36.96 -3.36 14.34
C ASN A 160 -36.87 -2.09 15.20
N THR A 161 -38.01 -1.48 15.49
CA THR A 161 -38.09 -0.38 16.46
C THR A 161 -37.46 -0.79 17.79
N GLY A 162 -36.61 0.07 18.35
CA GLY A 162 -35.87 -0.20 19.59
C GLY A 162 -34.56 -0.98 19.41
N ALA A 163 -34.31 -1.58 18.25
CA ALA A 163 -33.06 -2.30 17.98
C ALA A 163 -31.89 -1.34 17.75
N LEU A 164 -30.66 -1.89 17.76
CA LEU A 164 -29.45 -1.16 17.39
C LEU A 164 -29.36 -1.05 15.87
N LEU A 165 -29.41 0.18 15.33
CA LEU A 165 -29.08 0.44 13.93
C LEU A 165 -27.56 0.60 13.80
N THR A 166 -26.92 -0.33 13.10
CA THR A 166 -25.48 -0.31 12.84
C THR A 166 -25.17 -0.47 11.37
N MET A 167 -24.23 0.31 10.87
CA MET A 167 -23.68 0.20 9.51
C MET A 167 -22.18 0.47 9.58
N SER A 168 -21.39 -0.24 8.80
CA SER A 168 -19.93 -0.09 8.79
C SER A 168 -19.40 -0.02 7.38
N VAL A 169 -18.44 0.85 7.15
CA VAL A 169 -17.62 0.89 5.94
C VAL A 169 -16.17 0.58 6.30
N SER A 170 -15.35 0.23 5.31
CA SER A 170 -13.90 0.28 5.47
C SER A 170 -13.28 0.91 4.24
N ALA A 171 -12.31 1.80 4.47
CA ALA A 171 -11.58 2.48 3.40
C ALA A 171 -10.19 1.86 3.22
N ASN A 172 -9.73 1.83 1.97
CA ASN A 172 -8.40 1.38 1.57
C ASN A 172 -7.83 2.29 0.49
N GLY A 173 -6.50 2.31 0.38
CA GLY A 173 -5.81 3.28 -0.48
C GLY A 173 -5.98 4.72 -0.01
N GLY A 174 -5.48 5.67 -0.80
CA GLY A 174 -5.35 7.06 -0.36
C GLY A 174 -4.40 7.21 0.84
N THR A 175 -4.36 8.41 1.41
CA THR A 175 -3.48 8.73 2.55
C THR A 175 -4.24 8.73 3.88
N PRO A 176 -3.94 7.84 4.84
CA PRO A 176 -4.50 7.89 6.19
C PRO A 176 -3.84 8.99 7.06
N PRO A 177 -4.50 9.48 8.13
CA PRO A 177 -5.78 9.00 8.66
C PRO A 177 -7.00 9.46 7.86
N TYR A 178 -8.01 8.59 7.74
CA TYR A 178 -9.26 8.89 7.05
C TYR A 178 -10.25 9.64 7.95
N LYS A 179 -11.05 10.52 7.34
CA LYS A 179 -12.21 11.17 7.96
C LYS A 179 -13.48 10.59 7.38
N TYR A 180 -14.44 10.27 8.24
CA TYR A 180 -15.75 9.75 7.84
C TYR A 180 -16.83 10.80 8.13
N ALA A 181 -17.79 10.93 7.21
CA ALA A 181 -18.95 11.78 7.37
C ALA A 181 -20.20 11.02 6.92
N TRP A 182 -21.07 10.71 7.88
CA TRP A 182 -22.34 10.04 7.60
C TRP A 182 -23.41 11.04 7.21
N LYS A 183 -24.24 10.67 6.24
CA LYS A 183 -25.39 11.45 5.80
C LYS A 183 -26.63 10.60 5.80
N LYS A 184 -27.75 11.22 6.19
CA LYS A 184 -29.10 10.69 6.09
C LYS A 184 -29.92 11.61 5.19
N ASP A 185 -30.51 11.05 4.13
CA ASP A 185 -31.33 11.79 3.15
C ASP A 185 -30.60 13.03 2.59
N GLY A 186 -29.28 12.88 2.38
CA GLY A 186 -28.40 13.94 1.90
C GLY A 186 -27.90 14.92 2.97
N GLN A 187 -28.47 14.92 4.17
CA GLN A 187 -28.09 15.79 5.28
C GLN A 187 -27.03 15.14 6.19
N PRO A 188 -26.02 15.88 6.67
CA PRO A 188 -25.04 15.37 7.62
C PRO A 188 -25.70 14.84 8.91
N VAL A 189 -25.18 13.74 9.44
CA VAL A 189 -25.55 13.25 10.78
C VAL A 189 -24.44 13.62 11.76
N ASP A 190 -24.72 14.58 12.64
CA ASP A 190 -23.73 15.09 13.59
C ASP A 190 -23.27 14.00 14.58
N GLY A 191 -21.98 14.03 14.92
CA GLY A 191 -21.36 13.12 15.88
C GLY A 191 -20.97 11.74 15.31
N GLN A 192 -21.34 11.41 14.08
CA GLN A 192 -20.98 10.15 13.43
C GLN A 192 -19.76 10.38 12.52
N THR A 193 -18.56 10.17 13.05
CA THR A 193 -17.27 10.48 12.37
C THR A 193 -16.31 9.30 12.26
N THR A 194 -16.75 8.12 12.67
CA THR A 194 -16.02 6.86 12.59
C THR A 194 -16.44 6.05 11.37
N ASP A 195 -15.72 4.97 11.09
CA ASP A 195 -16.03 3.99 10.04
C ASP A 195 -17.32 3.18 10.30
N THR A 196 -17.87 3.30 11.51
CA THR A 196 -19.07 2.59 11.96
C THR A 196 -20.11 3.59 12.46
N PHE A 197 -21.25 3.65 11.77
CA PHE A 197 -22.45 4.34 12.25
C PHE A 197 -23.16 3.50 13.29
N SER A 198 -23.52 4.11 14.42
CA SER A 198 -24.27 3.44 15.48
C SER A 198 -25.34 4.35 16.06
N LYS A 199 -26.60 3.88 16.02
CA LYS A 199 -27.76 4.53 16.62
C LYS A 199 -28.54 3.51 17.47
N PRO A 200 -28.40 3.57 18.81
CA PRO A 200 -29.21 2.76 19.71
C PRO A 200 -30.69 3.15 19.64
N GLY A 201 -31.58 2.17 19.73
CA GLY A 201 -33.01 2.41 19.89
C GLY A 201 -33.68 2.98 18.65
N ALA A 202 -33.48 2.35 17.48
CA ALA A 202 -34.00 2.81 16.19
C ALA A 202 -35.51 3.14 16.27
N GLN A 203 -35.91 4.27 15.70
CA GLN A 203 -37.28 4.75 15.63
C GLN A 203 -37.73 4.87 14.18
N SER A 204 -39.05 4.98 13.94
CA SER A 204 -39.57 5.21 12.58
C SER A 204 -38.97 6.44 11.90
N ALA A 205 -38.58 7.47 12.68
CA ALA A 205 -37.91 8.66 12.18
C ALA A 205 -36.45 8.44 11.76
N ASP A 206 -35.85 7.29 12.06
CA ASP A 206 -34.50 6.91 11.61
C ASP A 206 -34.52 6.20 10.24
N ALA A 207 -35.69 5.84 9.70
CA ALA A 207 -35.77 5.36 8.33
C ALA A 207 -35.32 6.46 7.34
N GLY A 208 -34.66 6.06 6.26
CA GLY A 208 -34.11 6.98 5.26
C GLY A 208 -32.94 6.40 4.47
N LYS A 209 -32.36 7.21 3.60
CA LYS A 209 -31.22 6.86 2.75
C LYS A 209 -29.92 7.27 3.41
N TYR A 210 -29.05 6.32 3.68
CA TYR A 210 -27.77 6.55 4.34
C TYR A 210 -26.61 6.43 3.37
N THR A 211 -25.66 7.35 3.49
CA THR A 211 -24.37 7.31 2.79
C THR A 211 -23.25 7.69 3.74
N CYS A 212 -22.06 7.19 3.49
CA CYS A 212 -20.84 7.60 4.17
C CYS A 212 -19.88 8.20 3.13
N VAL A 213 -19.38 9.40 3.41
CA VAL A 213 -18.29 9.99 2.65
C VAL A 213 -17.00 9.76 3.42
N VAL A 214 -16.01 9.18 2.74
CA VAL A 214 -14.66 9.03 3.27
C VAL A 214 -13.75 10.02 2.56
N THR A 215 -12.96 10.75 3.35
CA THR A 215 -11.95 11.69 2.85
C THR A 215 -10.58 11.32 3.39
N ASP A 216 -9.59 11.27 2.52
CA ASP A 216 -8.21 11.01 2.92
C ASP A 216 -7.49 12.29 3.40
N SER A 217 -6.27 12.14 3.92
CA SER A 217 -5.46 13.24 4.45
C SER A 217 -4.31 13.64 3.53
N ALA A 218 -4.40 13.37 2.23
CA ALA A 218 -3.39 13.81 1.27
C ALA A 218 -3.37 15.36 1.17
N GLU A 219 -2.26 15.95 0.71
CA GLU A 219 -2.16 17.40 0.45
C GLU A 219 -3.30 17.89 -0.46
N LYS A 220 -3.61 17.10 -1.48
CA LYS A 220 -4.83 17.21 -2.27
C LYS A 220 -5.77 16.08 -1.88
N ALA A 221 -6.57 16.33 -0.86
CA ALA A 221 -7.50 15.34 -0.31
C ALA A 221 -8.44 14.80 -1.40
N GLN A 222 -8.62 13.48 -1.39
CA GLN A 222 -9.59 12.77 -2.20
C GLN A 222 -10.78 12.36 -1.34
N SER A 223 -11.97 12.35 -1.91
CA SER A 223 -13.18 11.87 -1.25
C SER A 223 -13.90 10.86 -2.12
N VAL A 224 -14.43 9.82 -1.48
CA VAL A 224 -15.30 8.82 -2.11
C VAL A 224 -16.57 8.65 -1.29
N THR A 225 -17.68 8.41 -1.96
CA THR A 225 -18.99 8.19 -1.33
C THR A 225 -19.38 6.73 -1.43
N SER A 226 -19.89 6.17 -0.35
CA SER A 226 -20.40 4.81 -0.30
C SER A 226 -21.58 4.61 -1.26
N PHE A 227 -22.02 3.37 -1.42
CA PHE A 227 -23.36 3.10 -1.91
C PHE A 227 -24.41 3.68 -0.97
N GLU A 228 -25.60 3.96 -1.52
CA GLU A 228 -26.76 4.37 -0.76
C GLU A 228 -27.41 3.15 -0.11
N CYS A 229 -27.52 3.16 1.22
CA CYS A 229 -28.25 2.16 1.99
C CYS A 229 -29.65 2.70 2.34
N THR A 230 -30.70 2.05 1.86
CA THR A 230 -32.08 2.37 2.26
C THR A 230 -32.41 1.65 3.57
N VAL A 231 -32.51 2.41 4.65
CA VAL A 231 -32.87 1.90 5.98
C VAL A 231 -34.38 1.96 6.16
N THR A 232 -34.97 0.83 6.55
CA THR A 232 -36.37 0.74 6.95
C THR A 232 -36.46 0.30 8.42
N VAL A 233 -37.43 0.86 9.14
CA VAL A 233 -37.68 0.51 10.54
C VAL A 233 -39.05 -0.14 10.65
N SER A 234 -39.07 -1.44 10.94
CA SER A 234 -40.30 -2.21 11.14
C SER A 234 -40.76 -2.13 12.59
N ALA A 235 -42.07 -2.10 12.80
CA ALA A 235 -42.62 -2.29 14.15
C ALA A 235 -42.07 -3.59 14.73
N ALA A 236 -41.67 -3.58 16.01
CA ALA A 236 -41.28 -4.81 16.68
C ALA A 236 -42.44 -5.79 16.60
N ALA A 237 -42.18 -7.01 16.09
CA ALA A 237 -43.15 -8.10 16.20
C ALA A 237 -43.36 -8.32 17.70
N GLY A 238 -44.57 -8.03 18.17
CA GLY A 238 -45.00 -8.25 19.55
C GLY A 238 -45.14 -9.73 19.88
#